data_AF-A0A949D3V5-F1
#
_entry.id   AF-A0A949D3V5-F1
#
_cell.length_a   1.000
_cell.length_b   1.000
_cell.length_c   1.000
_cell.angle_alpha   90.00
_cell.angle_beta   90.00
_cell.angle_gamma   90.00
#
_symmetry.space_group_name_H-M   'P 1'
#
loop_
_entity.id
_entity.type
_entity.pdbx_description
1 polymer ?
#
loop_
_entity_poly.entity_id
_entity_poly.type
_entity_poly.pdbx_seq_one_letter_code
_entity_poly.pdbx_strand_id
1 'polypeptide(L)'
;MLAALTRVEIRMRAAVLLIVFGLLAACQTVPGRSGAANPGGDALPRLDSALAGSYDNHEQVQRTGAAAHAGTALAVPHLREHWQALSRAHGGSLWLWRLETSDAPHPATATWLYLLSANGAGVTLTPYRALDPATAEKASSAPEKFRFVAEQWAELAPCAQTGTWKEDRFIAQADAAACSALLPGLGAAAALLPLRMELDGDMLRTATFADQARGANASIDARRVRWFTGWAAINGGGPKARAGNNDWHLQKGLRLSSEGGRAELRWRDGAASGWSLQLERKTYAERKQDVLQLNVIDDADGAIVDYAWTNPQATAIGFNLGWLQVGLTQETAPRP
;
A
#
# COMPACT_ATOMS: atom_id res chain seq x y z
N MET A 1 33.52 30.89 75.26
CA MET A 1 32.05 30.98 75.48
C MET A 1 31.39 31.02 74.11
N LEU A 2 31.05 29.86 73.54
CA LEU A 2 29.95 29.64 72.59
C LEU A 2 29.94 28.13 72.26
N ALA A 3 29.09 27.40 72.96
CA ALA A 3 28.69 26.05 72.66
C ALA A 3 27.17 26.07 72.50
N ALA A 4 26.66 25.09 71.73
CA ALA A 4 25.25 24.80 71.45
C ALA A 4 24.67 25.50 70.21
N LEU A 5 24.54 24.74 69.11
CA LEU A 5 23.40 24.76 68.17
C LEU A 5 23.61 23.72 67.04
N THR A 6 23.57 22.43 67.37
CA THR A 6 23.48 21.35 66.35
C THR A 6 22.76 20.13 66.91
N ARG A 7 21.44 20.21 67.14
CA ARG A 7 20.66 19.05 67.59
C ARG A 7 19.14 19.17 67.36
N VAL A 8 18.69 19.60 66.18
CA VAL A 8 17.24 19.57 65.85
C VAL A 8 16.91 19.00 64.47
N GLU A 9 17.79 19.02 63.47
CA GLU A 9 17.37 18.67 62.09
C GLU A 9 17.32 17.17 61.71
N ILE A 10 17.79 16.25 62.57
CA ILE A 10 17.90 14.83 62.16
C ILE A 10 16.59 14.04 62.33
N ARG A 11 15.60 14.53 63.09
CA ARG A 11 14.37 13.76 63.37
C ARG A 11 13.25 13.91 62.33
N MET A 12 13.32 14.89 61.43
CA MET A 12 12.21 15.18 60.51
C MET A 12 12.28 14.43 59.16
N ARG A 13 13.46 13.89 58.79
CA ARG A 13 13.64 13.14 57.53
C ARG A 13 13.28 11.65 57.61
N ALA A 14 13.19 11.08 58.82
CA ALA A 14 12.83 9.67 59.01
C ALA A 14 11.30 9.42 58.94
N ALA A 15 10.47 10.43 59.22
CA ALA A 15 9.01 10.28 59.23
C ALA A 15 8.37 10.39 57.82
N VAL A 16 9.04 11.05 56.87
CA VAL A 16 8.50 11.25 55.50
C VAL A 16 8.78 10.04 54.60
N LEU A 17 9.80 9.23 54.90
CA LEU A 17 10.18 8.05 54.09
C LEU A 17 9.31 6.81 54.33
N LEU A 18 8.51 6.78 55.40
CA LEU A 18 7.61 5.67 55.73
C LEU A 18 6.19 5.81 55.14
N ILE A 19 5.82 6.99 54.63
CA ILE A 19 4.50 7.24 54.04
C ILE A 19 4.50 6.98 52.53
N VAL A 20 5.65 7.06 51.85
CA VAL A 20 5.74 6.83 50.39
C VAL A 20 5.73 5.34 50.01
N PHE A 21 6.09 4.43 50.93
CA PHE A 21 6.01 2.98 50.67
C PHE A 21 4.62 2.36 50.94
N GLY A 22 3.69 3.11 51.54
CA GLY A 22 2.35 2.61 51.90
C GLY A 22 1.28 2.75 50.81
N LEU A 23 1.55 3.46 49.71
CA LEU A 23 0.57 3.73 48.64
C LEU A 23 0.75 2.85 47.38
N LEU A 24 1.64 1.86 47.40
CA LEU A 24 1.89 0.95 46.27
C LEU A 24 1.20 -0.43 46.40
N ALA A 25 0.31 -0.62 47.39
CA ALA A 25 -0.29 -1.92 47.68
C ALA A 25 -1.81 -2.03 47.43
N ALA A 26 -2.35 -1.30 46.44
CA ALA A 26 -3.76 -1.41 46.06
C ALA A 26 -3.99 -1.29 44.54
N CYS A 27 -3.36 -2.17 43.78
CA CYS A 27 -3.81 -2.54 42.43
C CYS A 27 -3.77 -4.08 42.34
N GLN A 28 -4.69 -4.73 43.03
CA GLN A 28 -4.98 -6.13 42.76
C GLN A 28 -5.73 -6.19 41.43
N THR A 29 -4.98 -6.42 40.36
CA THR A 29 -5.50 -6.80 39.04
C THR A 29 -6.36 -8.04 39.22
N VAL A 30 -7.67 -7.89 39.00
CA VAL A 30 -8.59 -9.01 38.76
C VAL A 30 -7.94 -9.89 37.69
N PRO A 31 -7.73 -11.20 37.92
CA PRO A 31 -7.30 -12.08 36.85
C PRO A 31 -8.39 -12.07 35.79
N GLY A 32 -8.18 -11.27 34.75
CA GLY A 32 -8.96 -11.29 33.54
C GLY A 32 -8.96 -12.74 33.07
N ARG A 33 -10.15 -13.32 33.02
CA ARG A 33 -10.41 -14.61 32.44
C ARG A 33 -9.96 -14.50 30.98
N SER A 34 -8.72 -14.89 30.70
CA SER A 34 -8.22 -15.09 29.35
C SER A 34 -9.08 -16.18 28.75
N GLY A 35 -10.18 -15.79 28.10
CA GLY A 35 -10.89 -16.67 27.20
C GLY A 35 -9.84 -17.20 26.25
N ALA A 36 -9.67 -18.52 26.21
CA ALA A 36 -8.80 -19.16 25.24
C ALA A 36 -9.18 -18.61 23.87
N ALA A 37 -8.30 -17.78 23.29
CA ALA A 37 -8.47 -17.27 21.95
C ALA A 37 -8.69 -18.49 21.07
N ASN A 38 -9.86 -18.56 20.44
CA ASN A 38 -10.19 -19.66 19.56
C ASN A 38 -9.16 -19.60 18.42
N PRO A 39 -8.21 -20.55 18.32
CA PRO A 39 -7.00 -20.37 17.50
C PRO A 39 -7.30 -20.26 15.98
N GLY A 40 -8.55 -20.41 15.56
CA GLY A 40 -9.01 -20.14 14.19
C GLY A 40 -10.01 -18.99 14.00
N GLY A 41 -10.46 -18.32 15.07
CA GLY A 41 -11.53 -17.31 14.97
C GLY A 41 -11.13 -15.99 14.32
N ASP A 42 -9.84 -15.63 14.39
CA ASP A 42 -9.38 -14.28 14.04
C ASP A 42 -8.77 -14.17 12.63
N ALA A 43 -8.63 -15.28 11.89
CA ALA A 43 -7.96 -15.30 10.59
C ALA A 43 -8.64 -14.39 9.55
N LEU A 44 -9.97 -14.46 9.46
CA LEU A 44 -10.76 -13.66 8.52
C LEU A 44 -10.80 -12.16 8.90
N PRO A 45 -11.15 -11.75 10.12
CA PRO A 45 -11.08 -10.34 10.53
C PRO A 45 -9.70 -9.72 10.33
N ARG A 46 -8.63 -10.49 10.58
CA ARG A 46 -7.26 -10.05 10.35
C ARG A 46 -6.98 -9.80 8.87
N LEU A 47 -7.40 -10.71 7.99
CA LEU A 47 -7.26 -10.52 6.54
C LEU A 47 -8.10 -9.34 6.04
N ASP A 48 -9.34 -9.21 6.50
CA ASP A 48 -10.22 -8.09 6.15
C ASP A 48 -9.60 -6.72 6.48
N SER A 49 -8.84 -6.64 7.57
CA SER A 49 -8.14 -5.41 7.97
C SER A 49 -6.89 -5.16 7.12
N ALA A 50 -6.13 -6.22 6.81
CA ALA A 50 -4.85 -6.12 6.12
C ALA A 50 -4.98 -5.92 4.60
N LEU A 51 -6.07 -6.41 3.98
CA LEU A 51 -6.17 -6.49 2.52
C LEU A 51 -6.52 -5.16 1.84
N ALA A 52 -7.31 -4.31 2.48
CA ALA A 52 -7.88 -3.10 1.88
C ALA A 52 -6.85 -2.11 1.35
N GLY A 53 -7.03 -1.64 0.12
CA GLY A 53 -6.23 -0.57 -0.47
C GLY A 53 -5.75 -0.87 -1.89
N SER A 54 -4.92 0.02 -2.41
CA SER A 54 -4.26 -0.16 -3.71
C SER A 54 -2.84 -0.64 -3.52
N TYR A 55 -2.34 -1.45 -4.45
CA TYR A 55 -0.97 -1.94 -4.51
C TYR A 55 -0.43 -1.74 -5.91
N ASP A 56 0.88 -1.51 -6.02
CA ASP A 56 1.54 -1.21 -7.28
C ASP A 56 2.97 -1.78 -7.28
N ASN A 57 3.37 -2.44 -8.36
CA ASN A 57 4.68 -3.10 -8.50
C ASN A 57 5.74 -2.23 -9.20
N HIS A 58 5.56 -0.90 -9.24
CA HIS A 58 6.49 0.07 -9.84
C HIS A 58 7.97 -0.26 -9.62
N GLU A 59 8.41 -0.53 -8.39
CA GLU A 59 9.82 -0.83 -8.12
C GLU A 59 10.28 -2.17 -8.73
N GLN A 60 9.42 -3.19 -8.77
CA GLN A 60 9.76 -4.45 -9.43
C GLN A 60 9.98 -4.23 -10.93
N VAL A 61 9.10 -3.43 -11.56
CA VAL A 61 9.21 -3.05 -12.98
C VAL A 61 10.49 -2.29 -13.23
N GLN A 62 10.79 -1.26 -12.42
CA GLN A 62 12.03 -0.48 -12.55
C GLN A 62 13.29 -1.35 -12.42
N ARG A 63 13.35 -2.25 -11.43
CA ARG A 63 14.51 -3.13 -11.20
C ARG A 63 14.70 -4.14 -12.32
N THR A 64 13.61 -4.69 -12.86
CA THR A 64 13.67 -5.72 -13.91
C THR A 64 13.77 -5.14 -15.32
N GLY A 65 13.44 -3.85 -15.48
CA GLY A 65 13.43 -3.15 -16.75
C GLY A 65 14.74 -3.28 -17.51
N ALA A 66 15.89 -2.98 -16.89
CA ALA A 66 17.18 -3.04 -17.58
C ALA A 66 17.51 -4.45 -18.14
N ALA A 67 17.25 -5.50 -17.36
CA ALA A 67 17.46 -6.88 -17.80
C ALA A 67 16.51 -7.28 -18.94
N ALA A 68 15.25 -6.81 -18.89
CA ALA A 68 14.26 -7.03 -19.93
C ALA A 68 14.60 -6.29 -21.24
N HIS A 69 15.05 -5.03 -21.17
CA HIS A 69 15.51 -4.27 -22.33
C HIS A 69 16.73 -4.91 -22.99
N ALA A 70 17.61 -5.52 -22.20
CA ALA A 70 18.76 -6.28 -22.71
C ALA A 70 18.38 -7.69 -23.25
N GLY A 71 17.11 -8.10 -23.15
CA GLY A 71 16.63 -9.42 -23.60
C GLY A 71 17.12 -10.58 -22.73
N THR A 72 17.61 -10.29 -21.52
CA THR A 72 18.18 -11.29 -20.60
C THR A 72 17.18 -11.84 -19.59
N ALA A 73 16.01 -11.21 -19.47
CA ALA A 73 14.89 -11.64 -18.64
C ALA A 73 13.56 -11.30 -19.32
N LEU A 74 12.50 -12.05 -18.99
CA LEU A 74 11.15 -11.67 -19.39
C LEU A 74 10.71 -10.44 -18.58
N ALA A 75 10.10 -9.47 -19.28
CA ALA A 75 9.55 -8.29 -18.64
C ALA A 75 8.46 -8.68 -17.62
N VAL A 76 8.50 -8.04 -16.45
CA VAL A 76 7.40 -8.10 -15.50
C VAL A 76 6.39 -7.02 -15.88
N PRO A 77 5.11 -7.36 -16.10
CA PRO A 77 4.11 -6.34 -16.39
C PRO A 77 3.96 -5.41 -15.19
N HIS A 78 3.82 -4.11 -15.47
CA HIS A 78 3.40 -3.16 -14.46
C HIS A 78 1.92 -3.34 -14.19
N LEU A 79 1.62 -3.72 -12.96
CA LEU A 79 0.32 -4.12 -12.48
C LEU A 79 -0.05 -3.28 -11.26
N ARG A 80 -1.19 -2.61 -11.35
CA ARG A 80 -1.86 -1.98 -10.23
C ARG A 80 -3.02 -2.86 -9.78
N GLU A 81 -3.09 -3.07 -8.49
CA GLU A 81 -4.12 -3.87 -7.85
C GLU A 81 -4.92 -3.01 -6.88
N HIS A 82 -6.23 -3.23 -6.81
CA HIS A 82 -7.10 -2.52 -5.87
C HIS A 82 -8.06 -3.50 -5.21
N TRP A 83 -8.01 -3.53 -3.88
CA TRP A 83 -8.88 -4.32 -3.02
C TRP A 83 -9.85 -3.43 -2.27
N GLN A 84 -11.13 -3.64 -2.52
CA GLN A 84 -12.22 -2.83 -1.96
C GLN A 84 -13.26 -3.74 -1.28
N ALA A 85 -13.51 -3.50 0.00
CA ALA A 85 -14.58 -4.19 0.72
C ALA A 85 -15.94 -3.67 0.24
N LEU A 86 -16.86 -4.58 -0.11
CA LEU A 86 -18.23 -4.25 -0.53
C LEU A 86 -19.23 -4.49 0.60
N SER A 87 -19.09 -5.60 1.33
CA SER A 87 -19.94 -5.88 2.48
C SER A 87 -19.28 -6.86 3.45
N ARG A 88 -19.69 -6.80 4.71
CA ARG A 88 -19.30 -7.75 5.76
C ARG A 88 -20.57 -8.39 6.32
N ALA A 89 -20.70 -9.69 6.20
CA ALA A 89 -21.83 -10.46 6.72
C ALA A 89 -21.34 -11.46 7.77
N HIS A 90 -22.28 -12.03 8.55
CA HIS A 90 -21.93 -13.11 9.48
C HIS A 90 -21.48 -14.34 8.69
N GLY A 91 -20.21 -14.72 8.82
CA GLY A 91 -19.62 -15.89 8.15
C GLY A 91 -18.78 -15.58 6.91
N GLY A 92 -18.70 -14.33 6.45
CA GLY A 92 -17.84 -13.95 5.33
C GLY A 92 -17.89 -12.47 4.94
N SER A 93 -16.98 -12.07 4.07
CA SER A 93 -16.89 -10.73 3.52
C SER A 93 -16.82 -10.77 1.98
N LEU A 94 -17.48 -9.80 1.34
CA LEU A 94 -17.44 -9.63 -0.11
C LEU A 94 -16.47 -8.51 -0.47
N TRP A 95 -15.56 -8.80 -1.39
CA TRP A 95 -14.50 -7.92 -1.83
C TRP A 95 -14.46 -7.81 -3.34
N LEU A 96 -14.14 -6.63 -3.84
CA LEU A 96 -13.79 -6.43 -5.25
C LEU A 96 -12.26 -6.37 -5.36
N TRP A 97 -11.69 -7.18 -6.23
CA TRP A 97 -10.28 -7.13 -6.61
C TRP A 97 -10.17 -6.74 -8.07
N ARG A 98 -9.68 -5.52 -8.31
CA ARG A 98 -9.40 -5.00 -9.64
C ARG A 98 -7.91 -5.04 -9.92
N LEU A 99 -7.54 -5.52 -11.10
CA LEU A 99 -6.18 -5.58 -11.61
C LEU A 99 -6.12 -4.80 -12.92
N GLU A 100 -5.11 -3.96 -13.07
CA GLU A 100 -4.92 -3.09 -14.24
C GLU A 100 -3.46 -3.06 -14.64
N THR A 101 -3.18 -3.33 -15.90
CA THR A 101 -1.83 -3.20 -16.47
C THR A 101 -1.66 -1.82 -17.09
N SER A 102 -0.56 -1.12 -16.80
CA SER A 102 -0.37 0.28 -17.24
C SER A 102 0.58 0.45 -18.43
N ASP A 103 1.47 -0.50 -18.66
CA ASP A 103 2.61 -0.31 -19.58
C ASP A 103 2.36 -0.88 -20.98
N ALA A 104 1.21 -1.52 -21.21
CA ALA A 104 0.84 -2.08 -22.52
C ALA A 104 0.09 -1.04 -23.37
N PRO A 105 0.28 -1.02 -24.71
CA PRO A 105 -0.50 -0.17 -25.63
C PRO A 105 -2.02 -0.36 -25.49
N HIS A 106 -2.41 -1.54 -25.04
CA HIS A 106 -3.77 -1.91 -24.70
C HIS A 106 -3.78 -2.37 -23.24
N PRO A 107 -4.06 -1.47 -22.27
CA PRO A 107 -4.11 -1.84 -20.87
C PRO A 107 -5.18 -2.92 -20.67
N ALA A 108 -4.76 -4.07 -20.16
CA ALA A 108 -5.66 -5.13 -19.74
C ALA A 108 -6.17 -4.83 -18.34
N THR A 109 -7.46 -5.03 -18.13
CA THR A 109 -8.13 -4.92 -16.84
C THR A 109 -8.87 -6.22 -16.53
N ALA A 110 -8.92 -6.57 -15.25
CA ALA A 110 -9.76 -7.63 -14.74
C ALA A 110 -10.36 -7.21 -13.40
N THR A 111 -11.64 -7.53 -13.20
CA THR A 111 -12.33 -7.28 -11.95
C THR A 111 -12.99 -8.57 -11.49
N TRP A 112 -12.61 -9.02 -10.30
CA TRP A 112 -13.11 -10.23 -9.68
C TRP A 112 -13.84 -9.87 -8.39
N LEU A 113 -15.02 -10.42 -8.19
CA LEU A 113 -15.67 -10.41 -6.87
C LEU A 113 -15.15 -11.61 -6.09
N TYR A 114 -14.80 -11.42 -4.84
CA TYR A 114 -14.32 -12.46 -3.94
C TYR A 114 -15.24 -12.60 -2.74
N LEU A 115 -15.66 -13.83 -2.45
CA LEU A 115 -16.21 -14.20 -1.15
C LEU A 115 -15.07 -14.75 -0.29
N LEU A 116 -14.76 -14.03 0.78
CA LEU A 116 -13.85 -14.47 1.83
C LEU A 116 -14.67 -15.14 2.93
N SER A 117 -14.38 -16.40 3.25
CA SER A 117 -15.06 -17.15 4.31
C SER A 117 -14.07 -17.84 5.23
N ALA A 118 -14.41 -17.93 6.52
CA ALA A 118 -13.58 -18.65 7.48
C ALA A 118 -13.67 -20.16 7.21
N ASN A 119 -12.53 -20.85 7.28
CA ASN A 119 -12.44 -22.31 7.11
C ASN A 119 -11.51 -22.90 8.18
N GLY A 120 -12.09 -23.21 9.35
CA GLY A 120 -11.30 -23.63 10.51
C GLY A 120 -10.35 -22.52 10.98
N ALA A 121 -9.03 -22.76 10.87
CA ALA A 121 -8.00 -21.76 11.16
C ALA A 121 -7.53 -20.97 9.92
N GLY A 122 -8.08 -21.28 8.75
CA GLY A 122 -7.77 -20.62 7.48
C GLY A 122 -8.90 -19.72 6.96
N VAL A 123 -8.67 -19.19 5.77
CA VAL A 123 -9.65 -18.41 5.00
C VAL A 123 -9.72 -19.01 3.60
N THR A 124 -10.93 -19.20 3.09
CA THR A 124 -11.16 -19.53 1.67
C THR A 124 -11.54 -18.25 0.93
N LEU A 125 -10.90 -18.02 -0.22
CA LEU A 125 -11.17 -16.91 -1.13
C LEU A 125 -11.79 -17.50 -2.41
N THR A 126 -13.09 -17.35 -2.57
CA THR A 126 -13.81 -17.86 -3.76
C THR A 126 -14.03 -16.74 -4.77
N PRO A 127 -13.39 -16.77 -5.95
CA PRO A 127 -13.60 -15.77 -6.99
C PRO A 127 -14.92 -15.98 -7.73
N TYR A 128 -15.48 -14.87 -8.19
CA TYR A 128 -16.65 -14.77 -9.04
C TYR A 128 -16.35 -13.84 -10.21
N ARG A 129 -16.83 -14.21 -11.39
CA ARG A 129 -16.81 -13.37 -12.59
C ARG A 129 -18.18 -12.75 -12.80
N ALA A 130 -18.22 -11.45 -13.06
CA ALA A 130 -19.46 -10.83 -13.55
C ALA A 130 -19.86 -11.43 -14.90
N LEU A 131 -21.14 -11.78 -15.07
CA LEU A 131 -21.68 -12.24 -16.35
C LEU A 131 -21.85 -11.08 -17.34
N ASP A 132 -22.09 -9.88 -16.82
CA ASP A 132 -22.10 -8.61 -17.55
C ASP A 132 -21.02 -7.68 -16.97
N PRO A 133 -20.04 -7.20 -17.77
CA PRO A 133 -19.02 -6.26 -17.33
C PRO A 133 -19.57 -5.01 -16.62
N ALA A 134 -20.76 -4.52 -17.00
CA ALA A 134 -21.40 -3.37 -16.35
C ALA A 134 -21.72 -3.63 -14.86
N THR A 135 -21.91 -4.90 -14.47
CA THR A 135 -22.16 -5.29 -13.08
C THR A 135 -20.92 -5.04 -12.22
N ALA A 136 -19.74 -5.43 -12.71
CA ALA A 136 -18.48 -5.21 -12.02
C ALA A 136 -18.15 -3.71 -11.90
N GLU A 137 -18.38 -2.93 -12.97
CA GLU A 137 -18.17 -1.48 -12.95
C GLU A 137 -19.10 -0.77 -11.97
N LYS A 138 -20.38 -1.17 -11.93
CA LYS A 138 -21.34 -0.66 -10.95
C LYS A 138 -20.93 -0.99 -9.51
N ALA A 139 -20.40 -2.20 -9.27
CA ALA A 139 -19.90 -2.59 -7.96
C ALA A 139 -18.69 -1.74 -7.53
N SER A 140 -17.81 -1.39 -8.46
CA SER A 140 -16.64 -0.55 -8.21
C SER A 140 -16.97 0.93 -7.97
N SER A 141 -17.93 1.48 -8.72
CA SER A 141 -18.26 2.91 -8.69
C SER A 141 -19.16 3.32 -7.51
N ALA A 142 -19.90 2.37 -6.92
CA ALA A 142 -20.78 2.61 -5.79
C ALA A 142 -20.78 1.42 -4.81
N PRO A 143 -19.62 1.15 -4.16
CA PRO A 143 -19.44 -0.02 -3.30
C PRO A 143 -20.45 -0.07 -2.15
N GLU A 144 -20.84 1.08 -1.59
CA GLU A 144 -21.80 1.19 -0.48
C GLU A 144 -23.23 0.77 -0.86
N LYS A 145 -23.55 0.84 -2.15
CA LYS A 145 -24.84 0.43 -2.73
C LYS A 145 -24.80 -0.97 -3.28
N PHE A 146 -23.65 -1.64 -3.26
CA PHE A 146 -23.52 -2.97 -3.82
C PHE A 146 -24.42 -3.97 -3.08
N ARG A 147 -25.09 -4.82 -3.85
CA ARG A 147 -25.89 -5.95 -3.37
C ARG A 147 -25.55 -7.14 -4.26
N PHE A 148 -25.23 -8.26 -3.64
CA PHE A 148 -24.94 -9.47 -4.37
C PHE A 148 -26.23 -10.05 -4.98
N VAL A 149 -26.21 -10.32 -6.28
CA VAL A 149 -27.30 -10.91 -7.05
C VAL A 149 -26.72 -12.10 -7.81
N ALA A 150 -27.01 -13.33 -7.38
CA ALA A 150 -26.33 -14.53 -7.85
C ALA A 150 -26.39 -14.69 -9.37
N GLU A 151 -27.49 -14.30 -10.00
CA GLU A 151 -27.73 -14.38 -11.45
C GLU A 151 -26.82 -13.44 -12.26
N GLN A 152 -26.09 -12.53 -11.62
CA GLN A 152 -25.15 -11.61 -12.27
C GLN A 152 -23.69 -12.07 -12.14
N TRP A 153 -23.42 -13.12 -11.37
CA TRP A 153 -22.07 -13.56 -11.02
C TRP A 153 -21.91 -15.07 -11.19
N ALA A 154 -20.95 -15.48 -12.01
CA ALA A 154 -20.53 -16.88 -12.10
C ALA A 154 -19.45 -17.17 -11.05
N GLU A 155 -19.75 -18.07 -10.12
CA GLU A 155 -18.76 -18.60 -9.17
C GLU A 155 -17.67 -19.39 -9.92
N LEU A 156 -16.41 -19.17 -9.55
CA LEU A 156 -15.25 -19.85 -10.08
C LEU A 156 -14.66 -20.79 -9.02
N ALA A 157 -15.48 -21.68 -8.46
CA ALA A 157 -15.10 -22.57 -7.34
C ALA A 157 -13.80 -23.38 -7.57
N PRO A 158 -13.51 -23.93 -8.77
CA PRO A 158 -12.21 -24.57 -9.07
C PRO A 158 -10.98 -23.65 -8.89
N CYS A 159 -11.17 -22.34 -8.90
CA CYS A 159 -10.14 -21.33 -8.68
C CYS A 159 -10.17 -20.76 -7.25
N ALA A 160 -10.95 -21.33 -6.34
CA ALA A 160 -10.96 -20.92 -4.95
C ALA A 160 -9.56 -21.12 -4.33
N GLN A 161 -9.07 -20.09 -3.63
CA GLN A 161 -7.79 -20.15 -2.95
C GLN A 161 -8.03 -20.48 -1.48
N THR A 162 -7.25 -21.41 -0.94
CA THR A 162 -7.24 -21.67 0.50
C THR A 162 -6.00 -21.03 1.09
N GLY A 163 -6.18 -20.23 2.14
CA GLY A 163 -5.08 -19.52 2.78
C GLY A 163 -5.04 -19.65 4.29
N THR A 164 -3.85 -19.45 4.85
CA THR A 164 -3.59 -19.49 6.28
C THR A 164 -2.60 -18.40 6.66
N TRP A 165 -2.69 -17.94 7.92
CA TRP A 165 -1.67 -17.08 8.50
C TRP A 165 -0.50 -17.92 9.00
N LYS A 166 0.71 -17.51 8.65
CA LYS A 166 1.97 -17.93 9.27
C LYS A 166 2.59 -16.68 9.87
N GLU A 167 2.55 -16.59 11.20
CA GLU A 167 3.00 -15.38 11.92
C GLU A 167 2.24 -14.13 11.46
N ASP A 168 2.90 -13.20 10.79
CA ASP A 168 2.39 -11.95 10.21
C ASP A 168 2.14 -11.98 8.71
N ARG A 169 2.28 -13.15 8.10
CA ARG A 169 2.09 -13.37 6.69
C ARG A 169 0.86 -14.21 6.39
N PHE A 170 0.00 -13.74 5.49
CA PHE A 170 -1.08 -14.54 4.94
C PHE A 170 -0.63 -15.14 3.62
N ILE A 171 -0.83 -16.44 3.42
CA ILE A 171 -0.48 -17.14 2.17
C ILE A 171 -1.72 -17.89 1.71
N ALA A 172 -2.17 -17.65 0.48
CA ALA A 172 -3.26 -18.39 -0.16
C ALA A 172 -2.89 -18.86 -1.57
N GLN A 173 -3.43 -20.02 -1.94
CA GLN A 173 -3.16 -20.66 -3.23
C GLN A 173 -4.40 -21.42 -3.73
N ALA A 174 -4.65 -21.35 -5.03
CA ALA A 174 -5.60 -22.18 -5.76
C ALA A 174 -4.93 -23.43 -6.32
N ASP A 175 -5.73 -24.45 -6.60
CA ASP A 175 -5.31 -25.56 -7.45
C ASP A 175 -5.24 -25.06 -8.91
N ALA A 176 -4.01 -24.90 -9.42
CA ALA A 176 -3.79 -24.39 -10.76
C ALA A 176 -4.37 -25.29 -11.86
N ALA A 177 -4.39 -26.61 -11.65
CA ALA A 177 -4.94 -27.56 -12.61
C ALA A 177 -6.46 -27.46 -12.65
N ALA A 178 -7.11 -27.47 -11.48
CA ALA A 178 -8.56 -27.29 -11.39
C ALA A 178 -9.01 -25.94 -11.98
N CYS A 179 -8.27 -24.87 -11.67
CA CYS A 179 -8.58 -23.54 -12.19
C CYS A 179 -8.37 -23.43 -13.72
N SER A 180 -7.35 -24.11 -14.26
CA SER A 180 -7.07 -24.07 -15.70
C SER A 180 -8.20 -24.63 -16.58
N ALA A 181 -9.02 -25.53 -16.03
CA ALA A 181 -10.17 -26.08 -16.73
C ALA A 181 -11.24 -25.04 -17.10
N LEU A 182 -11.24 -23.87 -16.42
CA LEU A 182 -12.21 -22.80 -16.65
C LEU A 182 -11.77 -21.77 -17.69
N LEU A 183 -10.49 -21.71 -18.06
CA LEU A 183 -9.92 -20.63 -18.86
C LEU A 183 -10.59 -20.40 -20.22
N PRO A 184 -10.97 -21.45 -21.00
CA PRO A 184 -11.59 -21.23 -22.32
C PRO A 184 -12.88 -20.41 -22.26
N GLY A 185 -13.57 -20.38 -21.11
CA GLY A 185 -14.80 -19.61 -20.90
C GLY A 185 -14.60 -18.20 -20.32
N LEU A 186 -13.38 -17.85 -19.88
CA LEU A 186 -13.10 -16.61 -19.14
C LEU A 186 -12.62 -15.44 -20.03
N GLY A 187 -12.20 -15.71 -21.27
CA GLY A 187 -11.72 -14.70 -22.21
C GLY A 187 -10.38 -14.07 -21.78
N ALA A 188 -10.09 -12.86 -22.27
CA ALA A 188 -8.81 -12.19 -22.01
C ALA A 188 -8.53 -11.91 -20.53
N ALA A 189 -9.57 -11.68 -19.72
CA ALA A 189 -9.44 -11.45 -18.28
C ALA A 189 -8.82 -12.65 -17.54
N ALA A 190 -8.94 -13.87 -18.09
CA ALA A 190 -8.36 -15.08 -17.52
C ALA A 190 -6.85 -14.97 -17.26
N ALA A 191 -6.14 -14.18 -18.09
CA ALA A 191 -4.72 -13.91 -17.93
C ALA A 191 -4.39 -13.28 -16.57
N LEU A 192 -5.29 -12.45 -16.04
CA LEU A 192 -5.15 -11.74 -14.76
C LEU A 192 -5.89 -12.44 -13.61
N LEU A 193 -6.30 -13.70 -13.77
CA LEU A 193 -6.92 -14.46 -12.70
C LEU A 193 -5.86 -14.86 -11.65
N PRO A 194 -5.99 -14.44 -10.38
CA PRO A 194 -4.99 -14.74 -9.37
C PRO A 194 -5.03 -16.21 -8.93
N LEU A 195 -3.87 -16.85 -8.92
CA LEU A 195 -3.67 -18.24 -8.50
C LEU A 195 -3.01 -18.35 -7.13
N ARG A 196 -2.17 -17.38 -6.79
CA ARG A 196 -1.51 -17.29 -5.49
C ARG A 196 -1.52 -15.85 -5.01
N MET A 197 -1.62 -15.70 -3.70
CA MET A 197 -1.37 -14.43 -3.03
C MET A 197 -0.60 -14.66 -1.73
N GLU A 198 0.28 -13.72 -1.44
CA GLU A 198 0.94 -13.61 -0.15
C GLU A 198 0.87 -12.14 0.29
N LEU A 199 0.41 -11.92 1.51
CA LEU A 199 0.32 -10.59 2.11
C LEU A 199 1.24 -10.55 3.33
N ASP A 200 2.18 -9.60 3.32
CA ASP A 200 3.22 -9.42 4.33
C ASP A 200 3.37 -7.91 4.61
N GLY A 201 2.63 -7.41 5.62
CA GLY A 201 2.54 -5.99 5.92
C GLY A 201 2.01 -5.14 4.74
N ASP A 202 2.91 -4.37 4.14
CA ASP A 202 2.62 -3.52 2.96
C ASP A 202 2.89 -4.23 1.62
N MET A 203 3.46 -5.43 1.64
CA MET A 203 3.73 -6.21 0.43
C MET A 203 2.58 -7.15 0.10
N LEU A 204 2.06 -7.03 -1.11
CA LEU A 204 1.20 -8.02 -1.75
C LEU A 204 1.99 -8.69 -2.88
N ARG A 205 2.26 -9.99 -2.73
CA ARG A 205 2.87 -10.81 -3.78
C ARG A 205 1.78 -11.63 -4.43
N THR A 206 1.58 -11.48 -5.73
CA THR A 206 0.51 -12.18 -6.46
C THR A 206 1.12 -12.96 -7.61
N ALA A 207 0.50 -14.08 -7.97
CA ALA A 207 0.80 -14.77 -9.21
C ALA A 207 -0.50 -14.99 -9.96
N THR A 208 -0.59 -14.43 -11.15
CA THR A 208 -1.72 -14.58 -12.06
C THR A 208 -1.52 -15.77 -12.99
N PHE A 209 -2.54 -16.13 -13.75
CA PHE A 209 -2.42 -17.16 -14.77
C PHE A 209 -1.35 -16.82 -15.83
N ALA A 210 -1.24 -15.55 -16.25
CA ALA A 210 -0.23 -15.10 -17.20
C ALA A 210 1.21 -15.28 -16.70
N ASP A 211 1.42 -15.21 -15.38
CA ASP A 211 2.76 -15.35 -14.79
C ASP A 211 3.34 -16.75 -14.95
N GLN A 212 2.53 -17.77 -15.24
CA GLN A 212 3.02 -19.12 -15.52
C GLN A 212 3.99 -19.14 -16.72
N ALA A 213 3.81 -18.26 -17.69
CA ALA A 213 4.72 -18.12 -18.82
C ALA A 213 6.11 -17.59 -18.41
N ARG A 214 6.21 -16.90 -17.28
CA ARG A 214 7.48 -16.42 -16.69
C ARG A 214 8.13 -17.45 -15.76
N GLY A 215 7.44 -18.56 -15.47
CA GLY A 215 7.92 -19.68 -14.65
C GLY A 215 7.08 -19.92 -13.39
N ALA A 216 7.20 -21.12 -12.81
CA ALA A 216 6.38 -21.56 -11.67
C ALA A 216 6.50 -20.68 -10.41
N ASN A 217 7.62 -19.98 -10.26
CA ASN A 217 7.88 -19.08 -9.11
C ASN A 217 7.72 -17.60 -9.46
N ALA A 218 7.26 -17.28 -10.67
CA ALA A 218 7.00 -15.90 -11.03
C ALA A 218 5.89 -15.30 -10.15
N SER A 219 6.14 -14.09 -9.69
CA SER A 219 5.21 -13.26 -8.94
C SER A 219 5.28 -11.82 -9.42
N ILE A 220 4.23 -11.08 -9.07
CA ILE A 220 4.17 -9.64 -9.03
C ILE A 220 4.37 -9.24 -7.58
N ASP A 221 5.35 -8.39 -7.33
CA ASP A 221 5.68 -7.90 -6.00
C ASP A 221 5.19 -6.44 -5.91
N ALA A 222 3.95 -6.27 -5.46
CA ALA A 222 3.30 -4.97 -5.37
C ALA A 222 3.31 -4.43 -3.92
N ARG A 223 3.64 -3.15 -3.74
CA ARG A 223 3.59 -2.48 -2.43
C ARG A 223 2.32 -1.65 -2.29
N ARG A 224 1.78 -1.57 -1.07
CA ARG A 224 0.60 -0.77 -0.74
C ARG A 224 0.84 0.70 -1.06
N VAL A 225 0.07 1.24 -1.98
CA VAL A 225 0.16 2.64 -2.41
C VAL A 225 -0.27 3.56 -1.27
N ARG A 226 0.55 4.55 -0.97
CA ARG A 226 0.19 5.68 -0.12
C ARG A 226 0.14 6.95 -0.95
N TRP A 227 -0.87 7.76 -0.73
CA TRP A 227 -1.04 9.02 -1.43
C TRP A 227 -0.50 10.17 -0.61
N PHE A 228 0.13 11.12 -1.28
CA PHE A 228 0.68 12.34 -0.70
C PHE A 228 0.08 13.54 -1.42
N THR A 229 -0.26 14.58 -0.66
CA THR A 229 -0.74 15.85 -1.20
C THR A 229 0.08 17.01 -0.73
N GLY A 230 0.10 18.09 -1.51
CA GLY A 230 0.82 19.28 -1.09
C GLY A 230 0.93 20.36 -2.15
N TRP A 231 2.09 20.99 -2.20
CA TRP A 231 2.36 22.17 -3.02
C TRP A 231 3.79 22.18 -3.54
N ALA A 232 3.99 22.91 -4.64
CA ALA A 232 5.30 23.28 -5.14
C ALA A 232 5.34 24.76 -5.50
N ALA A 233 6.47 25.41 -5.29
CA ALA A 233 6.76 26.76 -5.75
C ALA A 233 7.99 26.73 -6.64
N ILE A 234 7.85 27.20 -7.89
CA ILE A 234 8.91 27.25 -8.89
C ILE A 234 9.28 28.71 -9.14
N ASN A 235 10.56 29.02 -9.17
CA ASN A 235 11.06 30.31 -9.58
C ASN A 235 11.07 30.40 -11.12
N GLY A 236 10.60 31.51 -11.70
CA GLY A 236 10.55 31.73 -13.14
C GLY A 236 11.93 31.72 -13.82
N GLY A 237 13.02 31.89 -13.06
CA GLY A 237 14.39 31.68 -13.54
C GLY A 237 14.84 30.22 -13.62
N GLY A 238 14.01 29.27 -13.15
CA GLY A 238 14.34 27.86 -13.05
C GLY A 238 15.65 27.60 -12.30
N PRO A 239 16.42 26.55 -12.66
CA PRO A 239 17.74 26.28 -12.07
C PRO A 239 18.76 27.44 -12.15
N LYS A 240 18.51 28.45 -12.99
CA LYS A 240 19.36 29.65 -13.16
C LYS A 240 18.90 30.84 -12.32
N ALA A 241 17.89 30.67 -11.45
CA ALA A 241 17.41 31.72 -10.56
C ALA A 241 18.53 32.26 -9.66
N ARG A 242 18.51 33.58 -9.42
CA ARG A 242 19.47 34.29 -8.55
C ARG A 242 18.74 34.84 -7.32
N ALA A 243 19.48 35.24 -6.29
CA ALA A 243 18.93 35.73 -5.01
C ALA A 243 17.96 36.93 -5.13
N GLY A 244 17.95 37.66 -6.25
CA GLY A 244 17.00 38.76 -6.51
C GLY A 244 15.77 38.36 -7.35
N ASN A 245 15.65 37.11 -7.79
CA ASN A 245 14.51 36.69 -8.60
C ASN A 245 13.30 36.39 -7.71
N ASN A 246 12.31 37.28 -7.77
CA ASN A 246 11.09 37.20 -6.96
C ASN A 246 9.89 36.63 -7.74
N ASP A 247 10.08 36.19 -8.98
CA ASP A 247 9.01 35.60 -9.79
C ASP A 247 8.77 34.15 -9.38
N TRP A 248 7.88 33.94 -8.41
CA TRP A 248 7.52 32.61 -7.93
C TRP A 248 6.12 32.19 -8.41
N HIS A 249 6.04 30.95 -8.89
CA HIS A 249 4.82 30.30 -9.35
C HIS A 249 4.46 29.19 -8.37
N LEU A 250 3.37 29.39 -7.61
CA LEU A 250 2.89 28.44 -6.62
C LEU A 250 1.80 27.55 -7.23
N GLN A 251 2.02 26.24 -7.19
CA GLN A 251 1.04 25.21 -7.52
C GLN A 251 0.63 24.48 -6.24
N LYS A 252 -0.67 24.50 -5.95
CA LYS A 252 -1.27 23.77 -4.82
C LYS A 252 -2.03 22.55 -5.32
N GLY A 253 -2.35 21.63 -4.41
CA GLY A 253 -3.16 20.46 -4.75
C GLY A 253 -2.41 19.43 -5.56
N LEU A 254 -1.08 19.40 -5.45
CA LEU A 254 -0.30 18.27 -5.95
C LEU A 254 -0.78 17.00 -5.28
N ARG A 255 -0.81 15.90 -6.03
CA ARG A 255 -1.15 14.58 -5.54
C ARG A 255 -0.27 13.53 -6.21
N LEU A 256 0.48 12.78 -5.41
CA LEU A 256 1.47 11.80 -5.87
C LEU A 256 1.29 10.50 -5.08
N SER A 257 1.37 9.34 -5.75
CA SER A 257 1.45 8.04 -5.09
C SER A 257 2.89 7.72 -4.69
N SER A 258 3.09 6.94 -3.63
CA SER A 258 4.41 6.50 -3.18
C SER A 258 5.06 5.44 -4.08
N GLU A 259 4.36 4.96 -5.10
CA GLU A 259 4.85 3.94 -6.03
C GLU A 259 4.94 4.52 -7.44
N GLY A 260 5.78 5.54 -7.63
CA GLY A 260 6.08 6.10 -8.95
C GLY A 260 5.12 7.18 -9.45
N GLY A 261 4.25 7.72 -8.59
CA GLY A 261 3.31 8.76 -8.98
C GLY A 261 4.02 10.02 -9.47
N ARG A 262 3.57 10.59 -10.59
CA ARG A 262 4.15 11.78 -11.23
C ARG A 262 3.15 12.93 -11.27
N ALA A 263 3.63 14.16 -11.05
CA ALA A 263 2.85 15.38 -11.18
C ALA A 263 3.65 16.43 -11.96
N GLU A 264 3.09 16.87 -13.09
CA GLU A 264 3.66 17.97 -13.89
C GLU A 264 3.58 19.28 -13.08
N LEU A 265 4.70 20.00 -13.06
CA LEU A 265 4.75 21.34 -12.51
C LEU A 265 4.37 22.36 -13.58
N ARG A 266 3.50 23.31 -13.21
CA ARG A 266 2.92 24.29 -14.12
C ARG A 266 3.22 25.71 -13.65
N TRP A 267 3.34 26.61 -14.61
CA TRP A 267 3.37 28.04 -14.37
C TRP A 267 1.99 28.54 -13.93
N ARG A 268 1.93 29.81 -13.49
CA ARG A 268 0.69 30.42 -12.97
C ARG A 268 -0.42 30.51 -14.03
N ASP A 269 -0.05 30.61 -15.30
CA ASP A 269 -0.96 30.59 -16.45
C ASP A 269 -1.42 29.18 -16.86
N GLY A 270 -0.92 28.14 -16.18
CA GLY A 270 -1.23 26.74 -16.45
C GLY A 270 -0.31 26.07 -17.49
N ALA A 271 0.59 26.82 -18.13
CA ALA A 271 1.54 26.26 -19.07
C ALA A 271 2.52 25.30 -18.37
N ALA A 272 3.00 24.29 -19.09
CA ALA A 272 3.99 23.34 -18.58
C ALA A 272 5.30 24.04 -18.22
N SER A 273 5.88 23.69 -17.08
CA SER A 273 7.18 24.24 -16.66
C SER A 273 8.38 23.55 -17.28
N GLY A 274 8.16 22.37 -17.89
CA GLY A 274 9.23 21.47 -18.32
C GLY A 274 9.80 20.63 -17.17
N TRP A 275 9.21 20.70 -15.99
CA TRP A 275 9.60 19.90 -14.82
C TRP A 275 8.42 19.11 -14.27
N SER A 276 8.69 17.88 -13.83
CA SER A 276 7.75 17.07 -13.06
C SER A 276 8.34 16.69 -11.71
N LEU A 277 7.46 16.41 -10.75
CA LEU A 277 7.80 15.70 -9.53
C LEU A 277 7.43 14.23 -9.68
N GLN A 278 8.23 13.34 -9.11
CA GLN A 278 7.88 11.93 -8.95
C GLN A 278 8.15 11.47 -7.53
N LEU A 279 7.20 10.77 -6.92
CA LEU A 279 7.37 10.16 -5.61
C LEU A 279 7.42 8.64 -5.76
N GLU A 280 8.45 8.02 -5.22
CA GLU A 280 8.61 6.56 -5.31
C GLU A 280 9.29 6.00 -4.06
N ARG A 281 8.93 4.77 -3.68
CA ARG A 281 9.72 3.97 -2.77
C ARG A 281 10.79 3.23 -3.56
N LYS A 282 12.00 3.19 -3.02
CA LYS A 282 13.16 2.58 -3.68
C LYS A 282 14.04 1.82 -2.69
N THR A 283 14.43 0.62 -3.08
CA THR A 283 15.43 -0.21 -2.40
C THR A 283 16.78 -0.07 -3.08
N TYR A 284 17.76 0.45 -2.36
CA TYR A 284 19.18 0.45 -2.71
C TYR A 284 19.81 -0.85 -2.21
N ALA A 285 19.88 -1.87 -3.08
CA ALA A 285 20.28 -3.22 -2.73
C ALA A 285 21.71 -3.27 -2.14
N GLU A 286 22.63 -2.48 -2.71
CA GLU A 286 24.03 -2.38 -2.27
C GLU A 286 24.17 -1.79 -0.87
N ARG A 287 23.19 -0.99 -0.43
CA ARG A 287 23.15 -0.38 0.91
C ARG A 287 22.17 -1.07 1.85
N LYS A 288 21.40 -2.05 1.35
CA LYS A 288 20.26 -2.66 2.06
C LYS A 288 19.33 -1.61 2.67
N GLN A 289 19.08 -0.54 1.91
CA GLN A 289 18.37 0.64 2.38
C GLN A 289 17.13 0.89 1.54
N ASP A 290 15.98 0.92 2.21
CA ASP A 290 14.73 1.35 1.62
C ASP A 290 14.50 2.83 1.92
N VAL A 291 14.01 3.58 0.94
CA VAL A 291 13.71 5.00 1.09
C VAL A 291 12.39 5.36 0.43
N LEU A 292 11.79 6.46 0.89
CA LEU A 292 10.82 7.24 0.11
C LEU A 292 11.59 8.38 -0.56
N GLN A 293 11.57 8.44 -1.88
CA GLN A 293 12.33 9.39 -2.68
C GLN A 293 11.40 10.29 -3.49
N LEU A 294 11.65 11.60 -3.43
CA LEU A 294 10.98 12.62 -4.22
C LEU A 294 11.97 13.16 -5.24
N ASN A 295 11.72 12.88 -6.52
CA ASN A 295 12.54 13.26 -7.66
C ASN A 295 12.02 14.54 -8.31
N VAL A 296 12.93 15.34 -8.85
CA VAL A 296 12.66 16.35 -9.88
C VAL A 296 13.08 15.78 -11.23
N ILE A 297 12.15 15.75 -12.18
CA ILE A 297 12.33 15.18 -13.50
C ILE A 297 12.35 16.31 -14.53
N ASP A 298 13.37 16.34 -15.39
CA ASP A 298 13.32 17.13 -16.63
C ASP A 298 12.35 16.46 -17.60
N ASP A 299 11.30 17.16 -18.02
CA ASP A 299 10.31 16.60 -18.93
C ASP A 299 10.85 16.44 -20.37
N ALA A 300 11.96 17.10 -20.72
CA ALA A 300 12.54 17.03 -22.06
C ALA A 300 13.17 15.67 -22.37
N ASP A 301 13.86 15.07 -21.40
CA ASP A 301 14.58 13.80 -21.56
C ASP A 301 14.21 12.73 -20.51
N GLY A 302 13.42 13.10 -19.50
CA GLY A 302 13.01 12.20 -18.43
C GLY A 302 14.08 12.00 -17.34
N ALA A 303 15.18 12.75 -17.36
CA ALA A 303 16.26 12.61 -16.39
C ALA A 303 15.87 13.13 -15.00
N ILE A 304 16.32 12.44 -13.97
CA ILE A 304 16.27 12.94 -12.58
C ILE A 304 17.38 13.99 -12.44
N VAL A 305 17.01 15.25 -12.21
CA VAL A 305 17.98 16.35 -12.05
C VAL A 305 18.34 16.61 -10.58
N ASP A 306 17.42 16.31 -9.66
CA ASP A 306 17.64 16.41 -8.22
C ASP A 306 16.67 15.47 -7.49
N TYR A 307 16.98 15.14 -6.24
CA TYR A 307 16.12 14.32 -5.41
C TYR A 307 16.36 14.55 -3.92
N ALA A 308 15.31 14.34 -3.13
CA ALA A 308 15.40 14.17 -1.69
C ALA A 308 14.86 12.79 -1.31
N TRP A 309 15.36 12.23 -0.22
CA TRP A 309 14.84 10.96 0.29
C TRP A 309 14.73 10.98 1.81
N THR A 310 13.86 10.12 2.33
CA THR A 310 13.59 9.97 3.77
C THR A 310 13.24 8.52 4.09
N ASN A 311 12.93 8.25 5.37
CA ASN A 311 12.43 6.95 5.82
C ASN A 311 11.21 6.53 4.98
N PRO A 312 11.13 5.28 4.51
CA PRO A 312 10.00 4.81 3.71
C PRO A 312 8.66 4.96 4.43
N GLN A 313 8.63 5.05 5.76
CA GLN A 313 7.41 5.25 6.58
C GLN A 313 7.16 6.72 6.97
N ALA A 314 7.90 7.67 6.39
CA ALA A 314 7.66 9.09 6.65
C ALA A 314 6.27 9.52 6.13
N THR A 315 5.57 10.31 6.95
CA THR A 315 4.26 10.88 6.60
C THR A 315 4.38 12.25 5.93
N ALA A 316 5.59 12.78 5.77
CA ALA A 316 5.87 14.02 5.06
C ALA A 316 7.25 13.98 4.41
N ILE A 317 7.39 14.68 3.27
CA ILE A 317 8.64 14.86 2.54
C ILE A 317 8.61 16.20 1.81
N GLY A 318 9.76 16.85 1.71
CA GLY A 318 9.90 18.12 1.01
C GLY A 318 11.35 18.52 0.88
N PHE A 319 11.61 19.54 0.06
CA PHE A 319 12.94 20.12 -0.12
C PHE A 319 12.87 21.56 -0.61
N ASN A 320 14.01 22.23 -0.59
CA ASN A 320 14.21 23.57 -1.15
C ASN A 320 15.55 23.61 -1.91
N LEU A 321 15.49 23.78 -3.24
CA LEU A 321 16.64 23.86 -4.15
C LEU A 321 17.01 25.30 -4.50
N GLY A 322 16.45 26.31 -3.81
CA GLY A 322 16.62 27.73 -4.12
C GLY A 322 15.77 28.22 -5.30
N TRP A 323 15.51 27.37 -6.30
CA TRP A 323 14.62 27.65 -7.43
C TRP A 323 13.33 26.83 -7.42
N LEU A 324 13.29 25.74 -6.65
CA LEU A 324 12.12 24.88 -6.48
C LEU A 324 11.96 24.55 -5.00
N GLN A 325 10.74 24.71 -4.49
CA GLN A 325 10.36 24.32 -3.14
C GLN A 325 9.18 23.38 -3.21
N VAL A 326 9.21 22.30 -2.44
CA VAL A 326 8.14 21.30 -2.42
C VAL A 326 7.87 20.88 -0.99
N GLY A 327 6.60 20.74 -0.65
CA GLY A 327 6.16 20.11 0.60
C GLY A 327 4.99 19.18 0.33
N LEU A 328 5.12 17.92 0.74
CA LEU A 328 4.12 16.87 0.61
C LEU A 328 3.84 16.23 1.97
N THR A 329 2.58 15.90 2.22
CA THR A 329 2.11 15.18 3.40
C THR A 329 1.21 14.03 2.98
N GLN A 330 1.32 12.89 3.65
CA GLN A 330 0.52 11.71 3.40
C GLN A 330 -0.96 11.99 3.67
N GLU A 331 -1.84 11.52 2.77
CA GLU A 331 -3.29 11.51 2.98
C GLU A 331 -3.63 10.56 4.14
N THR A 332 -4.33 11.05 5.16
CA THR A 332 -4.81 10.26 6.31
C THR A 332 -6.10 9.49 6.03
N ALA A 333 -6.78 9.79 4.93
CA ALA A 333 -7.95 9.05 4.44
C ALA A 333 -7.99 9.08 2.90
N PRO A 334 -8.38 7.98 2.23
CA PRO A 334 -8.69 8.03 0.81
C PRO A 334 -9.78 9.09 0.58
N ARG A 335 -9.54 10.06 -0.29
CA ARG A 335 -10.66 10.88 -0.80
C ARG A 335 -11.58 9.95 -1.61
N PRO A 336 -12.92 10.05 -1.42
CA PRO A 336 -13.89 9.28 -2.19
C PRO A 336 -13.80 9.59 -3.69
#